data_AF-A0A0D2ML53-F1
#
_entry.id   AF-A0A0D2ML53-F1
#
_cell.length_a   1.000
_cell.length_b   1.000
_cell.length_c   1.000
_cell.angle_alpha   90.00
_cell.angle_beta   90.00
_cell.angle_gamma   90.00
#
_symmetry.space_group_name_H-M   'P 1'
#
loop_
_entity.id
_entity.type
_entity.pdbx_description
1 polymer ?
#
loop_
_entity_poly.entity_id
_entity_poly.type
_entity_poly.pdbx_seq_one_letter_code
_entity_poly.pdbx_strand_id
1 'polypeptide(L)'
;MATPKALKLKPRIRSPIPVMILGCITAIALLFLFSSLNSTNRFWFSSAKTHLKKKAREHSLHDKYLYWGDRIDCPGKHCDSCEGLGHQESSLRCALEEAIFLNRTFVMPSRMCINPNHNNKGILHKVDNVTAEERWAASSCTMDSLYDIDLISETVPVILDNSDAWHLILSTSMKLGDRGVAHVEGLTRVDLKEDSHYSNLLLINRTASPLSWFAECKDRKNHSAIILPYSFLPSMAAEKLRIAADQIKRVLGDYDAIHVRRGDKIKTRKDRYGVKRSLHPHLDRDTRAEFILHRIQKWVPSGRTLFIASNERTPGFFSPLSVR
;
A
#
# COMPACT_ATOMS: atom_id res chain seq x y z
N MET A 1 -79.54 -12.69 -57.34
CA MET A 1 -80.05 -12.10 -56.08
C MET A 1 -79.09 -12.44 -54.96
N ALA A 2 -78.81 -11.47 -54.08
CA ALA A 2 -77.61 -11.39 -53.25
C ALA A 2 -77.42 -12.53 -52.23
N THR A 3 -76.17 -12.97 -52.06
CA THR A 3 -75.68 -13.86 -50.99
C THR A 3 -75.19 -13.02 -49.79
N PRO A 4 -75.45 -13.42 -48.52
CA PRO A 4 -74.99 -12.67 -47.36
C PRO A 4 -73.54 -13.01 -46.99
N LYS A 5 -72.79 -11.97 -46.61
CA LYS A 5 -71.37 -12.00 -46.24
C LYS A 5 -71.15 -12.67 -44.87
N ALA A 6 -70.10 -13.48 -44.79
CA ALA A 6 -69.59 -14.07 -43.55
C ALA A 6 -68.94 -13.02 -42.62
N LEU A 7 -69.27 -13.09 -41.33
CA LEU A 7 -68.64 -12.34 -40.24
C LEU A 7 -67.24 -12.89 -39.95
N LYS A 8 -66.20 -12.07 -40.20
CA LYS A 8 -64.82 -12.36 -39.80
C LYS A 8 -64.62 -12.01 -38.32
N LEU A 9 -64.23 -13.00 -37.51
CA LEU A 9 -63.74 -12.81 -36.14
C LEU A 9 -62.35 -12.14 -36.16
N LYS A 10 -62.16 -11.08 -35.35
CA LYS A 10 -60.85 -10.44 -35.13
C LYS A 10 -59.91 -11.37 -34.32
N PRO A 11 -58.61 -11.46 -34.66
CA PRO A 11 -57.64 -12.22 -33.87
C PRO A 11 -57.29 -11.50 -32.55
N ARG A 12 -57.26 -12.26 -31.46
CA ARG A 12 -56.89 -11.81 -30.11
C ARG A 12 -55.37 -11.68 -30.02
N ILE A 13 -54.85 -10.45 -30.03
CA ILE A 13 -53.42 -10.15 -29.84
C ILE A 13 -53.04 -10.52 -28.41
N ARG A 14 -52.20 -11.56 -28.23
CA ARG A 14 -51.62 -11.91 -26.93
C ARG A 14 -50.50 -10.91 -26.60
N SER A 15 -50.66 -10.22 -25.48
CA SER A 15 -49.67 -9.30 -24.91
C SER A 15 -48.34 -10.02 -24.63
N PRO A 16 -47.18 -9.44 -24.98
CA PRO A 16 -45.85 -10.04 -24.79
C PRO A 16 -45.31 -9.88 -23.35
N ILE A 17 -46.09 -9.23 -22.48
CA ILE A 17 -45.70 -8.93 -21.09
C ILE A 17 -45.27 -10.18 -20.28
N PRO A 18 -45.91 -11.37 -20.39
CA PRO A 18 -45.47 -12.54 -19.63
C PRO A 18 -44.09 -13.05 -20.06
N VAL A 19 -43.75 -12.92 -21.35
CA VAL A 19 -42.49 -13.42 -21.92
C VAL A 19 -41.32 -12.52 -21.50
N MET A 20 -41.55 -11.20 -21.47
CA MET A 20 -40.58 -10.24 -20.97
C MET A 20 -40.28 -10.44 -19.48
N ILE A 21 -41.31 -10.65 -18.66
CA ILE A 21 -41.13 -10.88 -17.22
C ILE A 21 -40.35 -12.17 -16.96
N LEU A 22 -40.67 -13.25 -17.69
CA LEU A 22 -39.95 -14.51 -17.57
C LEU A 22 -38.47 -14.38 -18.00
N GLY A 23 -38.20 -13.60 -19.05
CA GLY A 23 -36.84 -13.29 -19.50
C GLY A 23 -36.04 -12.47 -18.48
N CYS A 24 -36.67 -11.53 -17.78
CA CYS A 24 -36.00 -10.77 -16.72
C CYS A 24 -35.67 -11.64 -15.51
N ILE A 25 -36.57 -12.54 -15.12
CA ILE A 25 -36.35 -13.46 -13.98
C ILE A 25 -35.20 -14.43 -14.28
N THR A 26 -35.13 -14.98 -15.50
CA THR A 26 -34.03 -15.87 -15.90
C THR A 26 -32.69 -15.13 -15.98
N ALA A 27 -32.66 -13.89 -16.47
CA ALA A 27 -31.44 -13.08 -16.51
C ALA A 27 -30.91 -12.76 -15.09
N ILE A 28 -31.80 -12.43 -14.16
CA ILE A 28 -31.44 -12.17 -12.76
C ILE A 28 -30.93 -13.46 -12.09
N ALA A 29 -31.58 -14.60 -12.31
CA ALA A 29 -31.13 -15.88 -11.78
C ALA A 29 -29.74 -16.28 -12.31
N LEU A 30 -29.47 -16.05 -13.59
CA LEU A 30 -28.17 -16.28 -14.20
C LEU A 30 -27.09 -15.35 -13.63
N LEU A 31 -27.39 -14.06 -13.41
CA LEU A 31 -26.49 -13.12 -12.75
C LEU A 31 -26.15 -13.56 -11.33
N PHE A 32 -27.14 -14.04 -10.56
CA PHE A 32 -26.90 -14.59 -9.22
C PHE A 32 -26.03 -15.85 -9.27
N LEU A 33 -26.29 -16.77 -10.21
CA LEU A 33 -25.45 -17.96 -10.40
C LEU A 33 -24.01 -17.59 -10.77
N PHE A 34 -23.78 -16.68 -11.72
CA PHE A 34 -22.43 -16.22 -12.09
C PHE A 34 -21.72 -15.47 -10.95
N SER A 35 -22.44 -14.67 -10.18
CA SER A 35 -21.88 -13.99 -9.00
C SER A 35 -21.51 -15.00 -7.90
N SER A 36 -22.29 -16.06 -7.72
CA SER A 36 -22.00 -17.13 -6.76
C SER A 36 -20.81 -17.99 -7.20
N LEU A 37 -20.67 -18.34 -8.48
CA LEU A 37 -19.49 -19.05 -9.01
C LEU A 37 -18.20 -18.23 -8.85
N ASN A 38 -18.25 -16.90 -9.03
CA ASN A 38 -17.11 -16.02 -8.77
C ASN A 38 -16.83 -15.83 -7.28
N SER A 39 -17.83 -16.02 -6.41
CA SER A 39 -17.69 -15.90 -4.95
C SER A 39 -17.22 -17.20 -4.28
N THR A 40 -17.55 -18.37 -4.82
CA THR A 40 -17.19 -19.68 -4.23
C THR A 40 -15.82 -20.18 -4.65
N ASN A 41 -15.19 -19.59 -5.68
CA ASN A 41 -13.84 -19.98 -6.09
C ASN A 41 -12.71 -19.39 -5.20
N ARG A 42 -13.05 -18.70 -4.11
CA ARG A 42 -12.06 -18.04 -3.25
C ARG A 42 -11.82 -18.69 -1.88
N PHE A 43 -12.62 -19.66 -1.44
CA PHE A 43 -12.35 -20.33 -0.16
C PHE A 43 -12.83 -21.78 -0.17
N TRP A 44 -11.90 -22.69 -0.46
CA TRP A 44 -11.64 -23.94 0.28
C TRP A 44 -10.73 -24.85 -0.55
N PHE A 45 -9.42 -24.71 -0.37
CA PHE A 45 -8.47 -25.82 -0.39
C PHE A 45 -7.24 -25.37 0.39
N SER A 46 -7.26 -25.64 1.70
CA SER A 46 -6.03 -25.69 2.49
C SER A 46 -5.61 -27.15 2.62
N SER A 47 -4.29 -27.34 2.51
CA SER A 47 -3.50 -28.54 2.78
C SER A 47 -2.97 -29.28 1.55
N ALA A 48 -1.65 -29.46 1.58
CA ALA A 48 -0.76 -30.08 0.60
C ALA A 48 -0.40 -29.26 -0.66
N LYS A 49 0.16 -28.05 -0.47
CA LYS A 49 1.23 -27.61 -1.38
C LYS A 49 2.57 -27.95 -0.74
N THR A 50 3.13 -29.07 -1.20
CA THR A 50 4.57 -29.31 -1.14
C THR A 50 5.31 -28.02 -1.50
N HIS A 51 6.27 -27.61 -0.66
CA HIS A 51 7.26 -26.58 -0.94
C HIS A 51 8.09 -26.99 -2.18
N LEU A 52 7.52 -26.90 -3.38
CA LEU A 52 8.32 -26.70 -4.57
C LEU A 52 8.92 -25.31 -4.41
N LYS A 53 10.24 -25.23 -4.22
CA LYS A 53 10.99 -23.99 -4.44
C LYS A 53 10.50 -23.43 -5.79
N LYS A 54 9.71 -22.34 -5.77
CA LYS A 54 9.36 -21.61 -7.00
C LYS A 54 10.71 -21.31 -7.66
N LYS A 55 10.92 -21.86 -8.86
CA LYS A 55 12.14 -21.65 -9.63
C LYS A 55 12.30 -20.13 -9.76
N ALA A 56 13.43 -19.59 -9.30
CA ALA A 56 13.74 -18.17 -9.49
C ALA A 56 13.49 -17.83 -10.96
N ARG A 57 12.76 -16.74 -11.23
CA ARG A 57 12.48 -16.30 -12.60
C ARG A 57 13.81 -16.24 -13.36
N GLU A 58 13.93 -17.01 -14.43
CA GLU A 58 15.10 -16.95 -15.30
C GLU A 58 15.12 -15.56 -15.94
N HIS A 59 16.03 -14.71 -15.47
CA HIS A 59 16.17 -13.34 -15.94
C HIS A 59 16.70 -13.34 -17.38
N SER A 60 15.96 -12.68 -18.27
CA SER A 60 16.30 -12.57 -19.67
C SER A 60 17.15 -11.33 -19.93
N LEU A 61 18.00 -11.35 -20.97
CA LEU A 61 18.72 -10.17 -21.47
C LEU A 61 17.77 -9.06 -21.96
N HIS A 62 16.48 -9.34 -22.10
CA HIS A 62 15.45 -8.34 -22.41
C HIS A 62 14.85 -7.68 -21.17
N ASP A 63 15.08 -8.22 -19.97
CA ASP A 63 14.60 -7.60 -18.74
C ASP A 63 15.39 -6.31 -18.48
N LYS A 64 14.65 -5.26 -18.12
CA LYS A 64 15.17 -3.93 -17.83
C LYS A 64 14.93 -3.63 -16.36
N TYR A 65 15.86 -2.94 -15.72
CA TYR A 65 15.91 -2.78 -14.27
C TYR A 65 15.80 -1.31 -13.85
N LEU A 66 15.17 -1.10 -12.70
CA LEU A 66 15.06 0.19 -12.01
C LEU A 66 15.60 0.03 -10.59
N TYR A 67 16.59 0.83 -10.22
CA TYR A 67 17.21 0.81 -8.90
C TYR A 67 17.18 2.20 -8.29
N TRP A 68 16.83 2.31 -7.00
CA TRP A 68 16.67 3.58 -6.27
C TRP A 68 17.69 3.78 -5.13
N GLY A 69 18.63 2.85 -4.98
CA GLY A 69 19.56 2.81 -3.85
C GLY A 69 19.28 1.65 -2.90
N ASP A 70 20.24 1.42 -1.99
CA ASP A 70 20.26 0.32 -1.01
C ASP A 70 19.46 0.63 0.27
N ARG A 71 18.96 1.87 0.36
CA ARG A 71 18.24 2.41 1.50
C ARG A 71 17.11 3.32 1.03
N ILE A 72 15.91 3.08 1.54
CA ILE A 72 14.72 3.87 1.21
C ILE A 72 14.90 5.30 1.74
N ASP A 73 14.69 6.30 0.88
CA ASP A 73 14.77 7.74 1.20
C ASP A 73 16.15 8.21 1.71
N CYS A 74 17.22 7.67 1.13
CA CYS A 74 18.60 7.90 1.58
C CYS A 74 19.49 8.58 0.52
N PRO A 75 19.20 9.81 0.06
CA PRO A 75 20.06 10.52 -0.89
C PRO A 75 21.28 11.13 -0.19
N GLY A 76 22.38 10.38 -0.08
CA GLY A 76 23.73 10.86 0.23
C GLY A 76 23.97 11.49 1.63
N LYS A 77 23.24 12.56 1.99
CA LYS A 77 23.44 13.38 3.20
C LYS A 77 22.46 13.11 4.35
N HIS A 78 21.36 12.38 4.11
CA HIS A 78 20.32 12.12 5.10
C HIS A 78 20.21 10.65 5.53
N CYS A 79 21.31 9.90 5.35
CA CYS A 79 21.35 8.45 5.54
C CYS A 79 21.61 7.98 6.98
N ASP A 80 21.93 8.91 7.88
CA ASP A 80 22.31 8.58 9.26
C ASP A 80 21.08 8.36 10.17
N SER A 81 19.89 8.76 9.72
CA SER A 81 18.64 8.62 10.48
C SER A 81 17.54 7.99 9.64
N CYS A 82 16.80 7.05 10.23
CA CYS A 82 15.68 6.42 9.57
C CYS A 82 14.41 7.25 9.67
N GLU A 83 13.69 7.33 8.55
CA GLU A 83 12.35 7.85 8.49
C GLU A 83 11.31 6.91 9.13
N GLY A 84 10.15 7.45 9.49
CA GLY A 84 9.05 6.63 10.04
C GLY A 84 8.57 5.57 9.05
N LEU A 85 8.06 4.44 9.57
CA LEU A 85 7.63 3.29 8.74
C LEU A 85 6.68 3.68 7.61
N GLY A 86 5.65 4.47 7.89
CA GLY A 86 4.67 4.89 6.87
C GLY A 86 5.26 5.80 5.78
N HIS A 87 6.35 6.51 6.06
CA HIS A 87 7.09 7.31 5.09
C HIS A 87 7.89 6.38 4.17
N GLN A 88 8.67 5.46 4.75
CA GLN A 88 9.41 4.44 4.01
C GLN A 88 8.47 3.58 3.13
N GLU A 89 7.32 3.15 3.64
CA GLU A 89 6.32 2.40 2.84
C GLU A 89 5.75 3.23 1.69
N SER A 90 5.57 4.54 1.88
CA SER A 90 5.10 5.42 0.82
C SER A 90 6.12 5.57 -0.30
N SER A 91 7.41 5.61 0.05
CA SER A 91 8.54 5.66 -0.88
C SER A 91 8.78 4.34 -1.59
N LEU A 92 8.72 3.22 -0.88
CA LEU A 92 8.81 1.89 -1.47
C LEU A 92 7.67 1.65 -2.47
N ARG A 93 6.43 1.96 -2.07
CA ARG A 93 5.26 1.87 -2.96
C ARG A 93 5.43 2.75 -4.20
N CYS A 94 5.96 3.96 -4.03
CA CYS A 94 6.28 4.86 -5.13
C CYS A 94 7.26 4.25 -6.14
N ALA A 95 8.39 3.70 -5.67
CA ALA A 95 9.38 3.05 -6.55
C ALA A 95 8.79 1.82 -7.28
N LEU A 96 7.95 1.04 -6.60
CA LEU A 96 7.20 -0.07 -7.20
C LEU A 96 6.22 0.41 -8.29
N GLU A 97 5.44 1.47 -8.03
CA GLU A 97 4.53 2.07 -9.01
C GLU A 97 5.30 2.57 -10.25
N GLU A 98 6.49 3.13 -10.06
CA GLU A 98 7.32 3.57 -11.17
C GLU A 98 7.89 2.41 -11.99
N ALA A 99 8.31 1.32 -11.34
CA ALA A 99 8.75 0.12 -12.02
C ALA A 99 7.63 -0.46 -12.91
N ILE A 100 6.38 -0.47 -12.43
CA ILE A 100 5.20 -0.81 -13.26
C ILE A 100 5.07 0.15 -14.44
N PHE A 101 5.15 1.46 -14.19
CA PHE A 101 4.95 2.49 -15.22
C PHE A 101 5.98 2.40 -16.36
N LEU A 102 7.24 2.10 -16.00
CA LEU A 102 8.37 1.94 -16.92
C LEU A 102 8.49 0.52 -17.49
N ASN A 103 7.66 -0.42 -17.04
CA ASN A 103 7.75 -1.85 -17.38
C ASN A 103 9.14 -2.44 -17.11
N ARG A 104 9.64 -2.24 -15.89
CA ARG A 104 10.96 -2.67 -15.43
C ARG A 104 10.84 -3.56 -14.18
N THR A 105 11.82 -4.43 -13.99
CA THR A 105 12.04 -5.14 -12.73
C THR A 105 12.61 -4.17 -11.71
N PHE A 106 11.97 -4.05 -10.55
CA PHE A 106 12.46 -3.23 -9.46
C PHE A 106 13.55 -3.97 -8.68
N VAL A 107 14.69 -3.31 -8.52
CA VAL A 107 15.77 -3.76 -7.64
C VAL A 107 15.48 -3.17 -6.26
N MET A 108 14.88 -3.97 -5.41
CA MET A 108 14.41 -3.59 -4.08
C MET A 108 15.57 -3.67 -3.06
N PRO A 109 15.67 -2.70 -2.14
CA PRO A 109 16.60 -2.79 -1.02
C PRO A 109 16.43 -4.09 -0.24
N SER A 110 17.53 -4.79 0.06
CA SER A 110 17.51 -6.01 0.87
C SER A 110 17.21 -5.75 2.35
N ARG A 111 17.23 -4.49 2.78
CA ARG A 111 16.96 -4.09 4.16
C ARG A 111 16.07 -2.86 4.22
N MET A 112 15.26 -2.80 5.27
CA MET A 112 14.41 -1.66 5.58
C MET A 112 14.52 -1.30 7.05
N CYS A 113 14.52 0.00 7.34
CA CYS A 113 14.74 0.45 8.70
C CYS A 113 13.47 0.34 9.54
N ILE A 114 13.60 -0.19 10.74
CA ILE A 114 12.54 -0.35 11.74
C ILE A 114 12.84 0.43 13.02
N ASN A 115 13.75 1.41 12.95
CA ASN A 115 14.17 2.18 14.12
C ASN A 115 12.98 2.92 14.76
N PRO A 116 12.68 2.69 16.06
CA PRO A 116 11.64 3.44 16.75
C PRO A 116 11.98 4.92 16.97
N ASN A 117 13.26 5.31 16.83
CA ASN A 117 13.75 6.65 17.19
C ASN A 117 13.39 7.78 16.19
N HIS A 118 12.54 7.54 15.20
CA HIS A 118 11.97 8.61 14.36
C HIS A 118 11.08 9.59 15.16
N ASN A 119 10.71 9.23 16.40
CA ASN A 119 10.13 10.11 17.39
C ASN A 119 11.12 10.26 18.57
N ASN A 120 12.11 11.14 18.50
CA ASN A 120 13.06 11.38 19.61
C ASN A 120 12.39 11.96 20.88
N LYS A 121 11.68 11.08 21.59
CA LYS A 121 11.37 11.06 23.03
C LYS A 121 11.42 9.64 23.60
N GLY A 122 12.01 8.68 22.87
CA GLY A 122 12.23 7.31 23.32
C GLY A 122 13.62 7.19 23.94
N ILE A 123 13.67 6.79 25.20
CA ILE A 123 14.88 6.57 26.00
C ILE A 123 15.51 5.27 25.52
N LEU A 124 16.50 5.34 24.64
CA LEU A 124 17.44 4.24 24.41
C LEU A 124 18.85 4.83 24.30
N HIS A 125 19.73 4.30 25.14
CA HIS A 125 21.08 4.76 25.35
C HIS A 125 21.82 4.93 24.01
N LYS A 126 22.22 6.17 23.71
CA LYS A 126 23.26 6.42 22.71
C LYS A 126 24.51 5.68 23.16
N VAL A 127 24.84 4.60 22.47
CA VAL A 127 26.16 3.99 22.58
C VAL A 127 27.05 4.77 21.61
N ASP A 128 27.90 5.63 22.16
CA ASP A 128 28.63 6.66 21.40
C ASP A 128 29.79 6.10 20.53
N ASN A 129 30.03 4.78 20.54
CA ASN A 129 31.19 4.14 19.87
C ASN A 129 30.82 3.14 18.74
N VAL A 130 29.68 3.30 18.08
CA VAL A 130 29.23 2.40 17.00
C VAL A 130 29.37 3.10 15.64
N THR A 131 29.78 2.41 14.58
CA THR A 131 29.85 2.98 13.22
C THR A 131 28.44 3.29 12.66
N ALA A 132 28.34 4.09 11.59
CA ALA A 132 27.03 4.38 10.98
C ALA A 132 26.37 3.10 10.43
N GLU A 133 27.18 2.20 9.88
CA GLU A 133 26.80 0.91 9.32
C GLU A 133 26.27 -0.04 10.38
N GLU A 134 26.96 -0.15 11.52
CA GLU A 134 26.52 -1.00 12.64
C GLU A 134 25.23 -0.46 13.27
N ARG A 135 25.07 0.87 13.38
CA ARG A 135 23.80 1.48 13.84
C ARG A 135 22.65 1.17 12.87
N TRP A 136 22.90 1.24 11.56
CA TRP A 136 21.91 0.89 10.56
C TRP A 136 21.55 -0.59 10.61
N ALA A 137 22.53 -1.48 10.71
CA ALA A 137 22.31 -2.91 10.81
C ALA A 137 21.45 -3.28 12.03
N ALA A 138 21.73 -2.69 13.20
CA ALA A 138 20.96 -2.90 14.42
C ALA A 138 19.54 -2.33 14.39
N SER A 139 19.28 -1.39 13.48
CA SER A 139 17.98 -0.70 13.38
C SER A 139 17.20 -1.04 12.11
N SER A 140 17.63 -2.04 11.35
CA SER A 140 16.99 -2.52 10.13
C SER A 140 16.69 -4.01 10.17
N CYS A 141 15.68 -4.42 9.42
CA CYS A 141 15.36 -5.82 9.16
C CYS A 141 15.63 -6.15 7.70
N THR A 142 15.86 -7.43 7.40
CA THR A 142 15.92 -7.89 6.01
C THR A 142 14.53 -7.78 5.39
N MET A 143 14.45 -7.41 4.12
CA MET A 143 13.19 -7.14 3.44
C MET A 143 12.29 -8.38 3.38
N ASP A 144 12.87 -9.56 3.20
CA ASP A 144 12.20 -10.86 3.21
C ASP A 144 11.67 -11.30 4.59
N SER A 145 12.16 -10.69 5.69
CA SER A 145 11.59 -10.88 7.02
C SER A 145 10.34 -10.03 7.27
N LEU A 146 10.20 -8.93 6.52
CA LEU A 146 9.09 -7.97 6.64
C LEU A 146 7.99 -8.23 5.61
N TYR A 147 8.38 -8.52 4.37
CA TYR A 147 7.49 -8.70 3.23
C TYR A 147 7.75 -10.02 2.49
N ASP A 148 6.69 -10.55 1.92
CA ASP A 148 6.71 -11.73 1.06
C ASP A 148 7.07 -11.29 -0.38
N ILE A 149 8.35 -11.40 -0.73
CA ILE A 149 8.89 -10.92 -2.01
C ILE A 149 8.27 -11.65 -3.20
N ASP A 150 7.98 -12.94 -3.04
CA ASP A 150 7.31 -13.73 -4.07
C ASP A 150 5.88 -13.22 -4.31
N LEU A 151 5.15 -12.89 -3.24
CA LEU A 151 3.80 -12.33 -3.33
C LEU A 151 3.79 -10.93 -3.95
N ILE A 152 4.76 -10.07 -3.60
CA ILE A 152 4.95 -8.77 -4.29
C ILE A 152 5.21 -9.00 -5.78
N SER A 153 6.04 -9.99 -6.12
CA SER A 153 6.44 -10.34 -7.48
C SER A 153 5.29 -10.83 -8.36
N GLU A 154 4.13 -11.18 -7.79
CA GLU A 154 2.91 -11.46 -8.53
C GLU A 154 2.28 -10.19 -9.14
N THR A 155 2.62 -9.01 -8.61
CA THR A 155 2.13 -7.70 -9.09
C THR A 155 3.22 -6.88 -9.78
N VAL A 156 4.42 -6.82 -9.19
CA VAL A 156 5.54 -6.02 -9.70
C VAL A 156 6.79 -6.90 -9.70
N PRO A 157 7.47 -7.12 -10.84
CA PRO A 157 8.68 -7.92 -10.83
C PRO A 157 9.74 -7.30 -9.92
N VAL A 158 10.21 -8.05 -8.93
CA VAL A 158 11.18 -7.58 -7.93
C VAL A 158 12.34 -8.56 -7.83
N ILE A 159 13.54 -8.02 -7.65
CA ILE A 159 14.70 -8.73 -7.10
C ILE A 159 15.28 -7.92 -5.94
N LEU A 160 16.01 -8.58 -5.04
CA LEU A 160 16.73 -7.87 -3.97
C LEU A 160 18.13 -7.43 -4.44
N ASP A 161 18.60 -6.30 -3.92
CA ASP A 161 19.93 -5.73 -4.17
C ASP A 161 21.11 -6.52 -3.57
N ASN A 162 20.84 -7.65 -2.91
CA ASN A 162 21.84 -8.59 -2.41
C ASN A 162 21.76 -9.96 -3.10
N SER A 163 21.01 -10.05 -4.21
CA SER A 163 20.86 -11.29 -4.98
C SER A 163 21.99 -11.49 -6.00
N ASP A 164 22.30 -12.75 -6.34
CA ASP A 164 23.24 -13.09 -7.41
C ASP A 164 22.82 -12.49 -8.75
N ALA A 165 21.51 -12.41 -9.01
CA ALA A 165 20.95 -11.77 -10.19
C ALA A 165 21.38 -10.29 -10.27
N TRP A 166 21.28 -9.56 -9.16
CA TRP A 166 21.70 -8.16 -9.11
C TRP A 166 23.19 -7.98 -9.36
N HIS A 167 24.05 -8.82 -8.77
CA HIS A 167 25.48 -8.80 -9.04
C HIS A 167 25.81 -9.01 -10.52
N LEU A 168 25.11 -9.94 -11.19
CA LEU A 168 25.26 -10.17 -12.61
C LEU A 168 24.82 -8.95 -13.44
N ILE A 169 23.66 -8.35 -13.11
CA ILE A 169 23.11 -7.15 -13.78
C ILE A 169 24.08 -5.98 -13.66
N LEU A 170 24.58 -5.70 -12.45
CA LEU A 170 25.58 -4.66 -12.21
C LEU A 170 26.86 -4.88 -13.02
N SER A 171 27.41 -6.10 -12.99
CA SER A 171 28.61 -6.41 -13.76
C SER A 171 28.40 -6.24 -15.27
N THR A 172 27.20 -6.55 -15.76
CA THR A 172 26.82 -6.41 -17.16
C THR A 172 26.62 -4.95 -17.54
N SER A 173 25.95 -4.17 -16.70
CA SER A 173 25.73 -2.74 -16.95
C SER A 173 27.03 -1.96 -16.96
N MET A 174 27.98 -2.31 -16.07
CA MET A 174 29.32 -1.72 -16.05
C MET A 174 30.11 -2.03 -17.33
N LYS A 175 30.03 -3.27 -17.85
CA LYS A 175 30.67 -3.65 -19.13
C LYS A 175 30.10 -2.90 -20.33
N LEU A 176 28.81 -2.56 -20.28
CA LEU A 176 28.12 -1.82 -21.34
C LEU A 176 28.32 -0.30 -21.25
N GLY A 177 28.84 0.22 -20.13
CA GLY A 177 29.09 1.65 -19.91
C GLY A 177 27.81 2.48 -20.04
N ASP A 178 27.91 3.61 -20.75
CA ASP A 178 26.80 4.54 -20.98
C ASP A 178 25.60 3.92 -21.72
N ARG A 179 25.80 2.78 -22.39
CA ARG A 179 24.72 2.01 -23.05
C ARG A 179 24.05 1.00 -22.12
N GLY A 180 24.61 0.76 -20.94
CA GLY A 180 24.13 -0.22 -19.97
C GLY A 180 23.43 0.42 -18.78
N VAL A 181 23.90 1.58 -18.33
CA VAL A 181 23.38 2.26 -17.15
C VAL A 181 23.30 3.76 -17.37
N ALA A 182 22.20 4.37 -16.89
CA ALA A 182 22.14 5.81 -16.68
C ALA A 182 21.90 6.11 -15.21
N HIS A 183 22.64 7.09 -14.70
CA HIS A 183 22.36 7.73 -13.43
C HIS A 183 21.43 8.91 -13.70
N VAL A 184 20.24 8.89 -13.10
CA VAL A 184 19.20 9.89 -13.35
C VAL A 184 18.81 10.57 -12.04
N GLU A 185 18.74 11.89 -12.08
CA GLU A 185 18.33 12.76 -10.97
C GLU A 185 17.39 13.85 -11.51
N GLY A 186 16.29 14.11 -10.80
CA GLY A 186 15.37 15.22 -11.14
C GLY A 186 14.51 15.04 -12.40
N LEU A 187 14.57 13.87 -13.05
CA LEU A 187 13.72 13.53 -14.20
C LEU A 187 12.39 12.92 -13.77
N THR A 188 11.32 13.20 -14.49
CA THR A 188 10.02 12.58 -14.23
C THR A 188 9.98 11.16 -14.80
N ARG A 189 9.10 10.32 -14.26
CA ARG A 189 8.87 8.98 -14.82
C ARG A 189 8.39 9.00 -16.28
N VAL A 190 7.77 10.11 -16.72
CA VAL A 190 7.34 10.29 -18.12
C VAL A 190 8.55 10.51 -19.01
N ASP A 191 9.47 11.40 -18.63
CA ASP A 191 10.72 11.65 -19.35
C ASP A 191 11.52 10.34 -19.52
N LEU A 192 11.63 9.55 -18.45
CA LEU A 192 12.32 8.25 -18.47
C LEU A 192 11.65 7.21 -19.39
N LYS A 193 10.36 7.36 -19.66
CA LYS A 193 9.60 6.45 -20.51
C LYS A 193 9.64 6.85 -21.97
N GLU A 194 9.51 8.14 -22.25
CA GLU A 194 9.38 8.68 -23.60
C GLU A 194 10.74 8.86 -24.29
N ASP A 195 11.80 9.14 -23.53
CA ASP A 195 13.13 9.25 -24.09
C ASP A 195 13.71 7.85 -24.40
N SER A 196 14.02 7.64 -25.69
CA SER A 196 14.65 6.42 -26.20
C SER A 196 16.03 6.14 -25.58
N HIS A 197 16.72 7.18 -25.11
CA HIS A 197 17.99 7.06 -24.41
C HIS A 197 17.84 6.29 -23.11
N TYR A 198 16.80 6.57 -22.30
CA TYR A 198 16.59 5.90 -21.01
C TYR A 198 15.78 4.62 -21.14
N SER A 199 14.73 4.63 -21.96
CA SER A 199 13.80 3.50 -22.08
C SER A 199 14.48 2.22 -22.59
N ASN A 200 15.59 2.31 -23.32
CA ASN A 200 16.35 1.16 -23.83
C ASN A 200 17.46 0.65 -22.93
N LEU A 201 17.86 1.38 -21.88
CA LEU A 201 18.95 0.98 -21.00
C LEU A 201 18.59 -0.25 -20.18
N LEU A 202 19.59 -1.11 -19.97
CA LEU A 202 19.49 -2.25 -19.06
C LEU A 202 19.15 -1.79 -17.64
N LEU A 203 19.85 -0.77 -17.13
CA LEU A 203 19.67 -0.26 -15.77
C LEU A 203 19.40 1.24 -15.77
N ILE A 204 18.31 1.65 -15.13
CA ILE A 204 18.13 3.03 -14.68
C ILE A 204 18.48 3.07 -13.21
N ASN A 205 19.56 3.77 -12.88
CA ASN A 205 19.94 4.09 -11.51
C ASN A 205 19.34 5.45 -11.15
N ARG A 206 18.20 5.42 -10.46
CA ARG A 206 17.57 6.57 -9.84
C ARG A 206 18.43 6.98 -8.66
N THR A 207 19.28 7.99 -8.85
CA THR A 207 19.88 8.66 -7.72
C THR A 207 18.76 9.45 -7.06
N ALA A 208 18.51 9.17 -5.79
CA ALA A 208 17.56 9.97 -5.03
C ALA A 208 18.06 11.43 -5.05
N SER A 209 17.25 12.36 -5.55
CA SER A 209 17.42 13.79 -5.29
C SER A 209 17.37 13.99 -3.76
N PRO A 210 17.70 15.16 -3.21
CA PRO A 210 17.61 15.38 -1.75
C PRO A 210 16.19 15.20 -1.15
N LEU A 211 15.18 14.87 -1.97
CA LEU A 211 13.82 14.56 -1.55
C LEU A 211 13.61 13.04 -1.38
N SER A 212 12.64 12.66 -0.56
CA SER A 212 12.17 11.28 -0.49
C SER A 212 11.68 10.77 -1.84
N TRP A 213 11.81 9.46 -2.10
CA TRP A 213 11.40 8.83 -3.36
C TRP A 213 9.94 9.15 -3.69
N PHE A 214 9.05 9.09 -2.68
CA PHE A 214 7.62 9.39 -2.87
C PHE A 214 7.36 10.81 -3.36
N ALA A 215 8.25 11.77 -3.09
CA ALA A 215 8.15 13.14 -3.57
C ALA A 215 8.60 13.30 -5.02
N GLU A 216 9.42 12.38 -5.54
CA GLU A 216 9.93 12.42 -6.91
C GLU A 216 9.07 11.65 -7.90
N CYS A 217 8.67 10.41 -7.58
CA CYS A 217 7.90 9.63 -8.56
C CYS A 217 6.44 10.08 -8.65
N LYS A 218 5.92 10.79 -7.64
CA LYS A 218 4.55 11.31 -7.61
C LYS A 218 4.55 12.79 -7.94
N ASP A 219 3.77 13.17 -8.95
CA ASP A 219 3.29 14.54 -9.05
C ASP A 219 2.46 14.82 -7.78
N ARG A 220 3.01 15.64 -6.88
CA ARG A 220 2.39 16.01 -5.60
C ARG A 220 0.96 16.55 -5.76
N LYS A 221 0.57 16.96 -6.97
CA LYS A 221 -0.74 17.56 -7.26
C LYS A 221 -1.75 16.57 -7.86
N ASN A 222 -1.32 15.39 -8.32
CA ASN A 222 -2.20 14.44 -9.02
C ASN A 222 -2.38 13.12 -8.24
N HIS A 223 -3.26 13.16 -7.24
CA HIS A 223 -3.58 12.01 -6.37
C HIS A 223 -4.27 10.84 -7.11
N SER A 224 -4.75 11.05 -8.34
CA SER A 224 -5.42 10.02 -9.15
C SER A 224 -4.44 9.09 -9.88
N ALA A 225 -3.14 9.41 -9.89
CA ALA A 225 -2.12 8.68 -10.63
C ALA A 225 -1.51 7.49 -9.86
N ILE A 226 -2.19 7.02 -8.80
CA ILE A 226 -1.74 5.93 -7.91
C ILE A 226 -2.06 4.58 -8.56
N ILE A 227 -1.04 3.77 -8.85
CA ILE A 227 -1.21 2.43 -9.43
C ILE A 227 -1.45 1.37 -8.33
N LEU A 228 -0.72 1.47 -7.22
CA LEU A 228 -0.80 0.51 -6.10
C LEU A 228 -1.61 1.10 -4.94
N PRO A 229 -2.58 0.37 -4.37
CA PRO A 229 -3.34 0.89 -3.23
C PRO A 229 -2.46 1.07 -2.00
N TYR A 230 -2.87 1.96 -1.08
CA TYR A 230 -2.17 2.13 0.21
C TYR A 230 -2.07 0.84 1.02
N SER A 231 -3.02 -0.07 0.84
CA SER A 231 -3.04 -1.39 1.48
C SER A 231 -2.13 -2.42 0.83
N PHE A 232 -1.46 -2.11 -0.30
CA PHE A 232 -0.62 -3.06 -1.03
C PHE A 232 0.47 -3.65 -0.12
N LEU A 233 1.44 -2.84 0.33
CA LEU A 233 2.53 -3.33 1.19
C LEU A 233 2.03 -4.02 2.47
N PRO A 234 1.05 -3.48 3.23
CA PRO A 234 0.46 -4.19 4.36
C PRO A 234 -0.12 -5.57 4.04
N SER A 235 -0.67 -5.75 2.83
CA SER A 235 -1.19 -7.05 2.37
C SER A 235 -0.10 -8.02 1.88
N MET A 236 1.13 -7.54 1.74
CA MET A 236 2.30 -8.30 1.29
C MET A 236 3.22 -8.70 2.44
N ALA A 237 2.75 -8.66 3.69
CA ALA A 237 3.56 -9.00 4.85
C ALA A 237 4.12 -10.43 4.76
N ALA A 238 5.33 -10.65 5.29
CA ALA A 238 5.97 -11.95 5.33
C ALA A 238 5.05 -13.00 5.99
N GLU A 239 5.12 -14.25 5.54
CA GLU A 239 4.24 -15.33 6.01
C GLU A 239 4.24 -15.46 7.54
N LYS A 240 5.41 -15.37 8.18
CA LYS A 240 5.55 -15.42 9.64
C LYS A 240 4.74 -14.32 10.34
N LEU A 241 4.75 -13.10 9.80
CA LEU A 241 3.97 -11.98 10.34
C LEU A 241 2.47 -12.18 10.12
N ARG A 242 2.07 -12.73 8.96
CA ARG A 242 0.67 -13.07 8.69
C ARG A 242 0.15 -14.14 9.65
N ILE A 243 0.92 -15.21 9.87
CA ILE A 243 0.59 -16.27 10.84
C ILE A 243 0.47 -15.71 12.26
N ALA A 244 1.43 -14.89 12.70
CA ALA A 244 1.39 -14.28 14.02
C ALA A 244 0.19 -13.34 14.17
N ALA A 245 -0.10 -12.51 13.15
CA ALA A 245 -1.27 -11.63 13.14
C ALA A 245 -2.58 -12.43 13.22
N ASP A 246 -2.68 -13.56 12.53
CA ASP A 246 -3.88 -14.41 12.58
C ASP A 246 -4.06 -15.10 13.93
N GLN A 247 -2.97 -15.52 14.58
CA GLN A 247 -3.01 -16.02 15.96
C GLN A 247 -3.51 -14.94 16.93
N ILE A 248 -2.98 -13.71 16.82
CA ILE A 248 -3.40 -12.57 17.64
C ILE A 248 -4.88 -12.26 17.40
N LYS A 249 -5.33 -12.21 16.14
CA LYS A 249 -6.74 -11.98 15.80
C LYS A 249 -7.67 -13.02 16.42
N ARG A 250 -7.29 -14.30 16.44
CA ARG A 250 -8.09 -15.35 17.11
C ARG A 250 -8.24 -15.13 18.62
N VAL A 251 -7.20 -14.61 19.26
CA VAL A 251 -7.22 -14.29 20.70
C VAL A 251 -8.03 -13.03 20.99
N LEU A 252 -7.86 -11.98 20.18
CA LEU A 252 -8.58 -10.72 20.35
C LEU A 252 -10.07 -10.83 19.97
N GLY A 253 -10.41 -11.78 19.11
CA GLY A 253 -11.74 -11.87 18.50
C GLY A 253 -12.01 -10.67 17.59
N ASP A 254 -13.29 -10.34 17.46
CA ASP A 254 -13.76 -9.22 16.67
C ASP A 254 -13.51 -7.89 17.38
N TYR A 255 -12.66 -7.05 16.77
CA TYR A 255 -12.34 -5.72 17.28
C TYR A 255 -12.42 -4.65 16.20
N ASP A 256 -12.43 -3.41 16.65
CA ASP A 256 -12.22 -2.21 15.86
C ASP A 256 -11.06 -1.41 16.47
N ALA A 257 -10.38 -0.61 15.66
CA ALA A 257 -9.29 0.23 16.13
C ALA A 257 -9.41 1.64 15.57
N ILE A 258 -9.13 2.63 16.41
CA ILE A 258 -9.06 4.04 16.01
C ILE A 258 -7.76 4.66 16.50
N HIS A 259 -7.20 5.55 15.68
CA HIS A 259 -6.08 6.40 16.08
C HIS A 259 -6.58 7.84 16.28
N VAL A 260 -6.49 8.33 17.52
CA VAL A 260 -6.90 9.68 17.91
C VAL A 260 -5.66 10.53 18.19
N ARG A 261 -5.24 11.33 17.20
CA ARG A 261 -4.12 12.27 17.34
C ARG A 261 -4.62 13.61 17.89
N ARG A 262 -4.37 13.85 19.18
CA ARG A 262 -4.94 14.96 19.96
C ARG A 262 -3.87 15.77 20.70
N GLY A 263 -3.08 15.12 21.56
CA GLY A 263 -2.22 15.79 22.53
C GLY A 263 -1.16 16.72 21.92
N ASP A 264 -0.62 16.40 20.75
CA ASP A 264 0.34 17.25 20.03
C ASP A 264 -0.32 18.38 19.23
N LYS A 265 -1.61 18.25 18.93
CA LYS A 265 -2.39 19.15 18.07
C LYS A 265 -3.22 20.17 18.87
N ILE A 266 -3.56 19.87 20.14
CA ILE A 266 -4.11 20.84 21.09
C ILE A 266 -2.98 21.72 21.62
N LYS A 267 -2.44 22.57 20.74
CA LYS A 267 -1.47 23.59 21.09
C LYS A 267 -2.04 24.95 20.77
N THR A 268 -2.20 25.78 21.80
CA THR A 268 -2.53 27.19 21.63
C THR A 268 -1.27 28.00 21.42
N ARG A 269 -1.25 28.88 20.42
CA ARG A 269 -0.18 29.86 20.18
C ARG A 269 -0.76 31.26 20.31
N LYS A 270 0.01 32.21 20.83
CA LYS A 270 -0.38 33.63 20.75
C LYS A 270 -0.16 34.13 19.32
N ASP A 271 -1.13 34.83 18.76
CA ASP A 271 -0.94 35.55 17.50
C ASP A 271 -0.11 36.83 17.71
N ARG A 272 0.13 37.59 16.64
CA ARG A 272 0.89 38.85 16.68
C ARG A 272 0.29 39.93 17.61
N TYR A 273 -0.95 39.75 18.07
CA TYR A 273 -1.67 40.64 18.97
C TYR A 273 -1.78 40.07 20.39
N GLY A 274 -1.10 38.95 20.68
CA GLY A 274 -1.12 38.31 22.00
C GLY A 274 -2.34 37.43 22.26
N VAL A 275 -3.24 37.26 21.29
CA VAL A 275 -4.47 36.46 21.45
C VAL A 275 -4.15 34.98 21.29
N LYS A 276 -4.52 34.16 22.28
CA LYS A 276 -4.36 32.69 22.21
C LYS A 276 -5.27 32.12 21.12
N ARG A 277 -4.68 31.53 20.07
CA ARG A 277 -5.38 30.81 19.01
C ARG A 277 -4.96 29.34 18.96
N SER A 278 -5.90 28.47 18.65
CA SER A 278 -5.61 27.07 18.27
C SER A 278 -5.50 26.99 16.76
N LEU A 279 -4.59 26.15 16.24
CA LEU A 279 -4.54 25.82 14.81
C LEU A 279 -5.80 25.05 14.37
N HIS A 280 -6.38 24.27 15.29
CA HIS A 280 -7.55 23.45 15.05
C HIS A 280 -8.64 23.81 16.09
N PRO A 281 -9.55 24.75 15.79
CA PRO A 281 -10.46 25.34 16.78
C PRO A 281 -11.46 24.34 17.37
N HIS A 282 -11.85 23.31 16.60
CA HIS A 282 -12.81 22.30 17.05
C HIS A 282 -12.18 20.98 17.48
N LEU A 283 -10.85 20.85 17.40
CA LEU A 283 -10.16 19.59 17.68
C LEU A 283 -10.46 19.08 19.09
N ASP A 284 -10.45 19.97 20.09
CA ASP A 284 -10.74 19.57 21.46
C ASP A 284 -12.13 18.93 21.56
N ARG A 285 -13.16 19.61 21.06
CA ARG A 285 -14.53 19.13 21.02
C ARG A 285 -14.63 17.81 20.24
N ASP A 286 -14.13 17.78 19.01
CA ASP A 286 -14.34 16.68 18.07
C ASP A 286 -13.59 15.39 18.46
N THR A 287 -12.62 15.49 19.38
CA THR A 287 -11.86 14.34 19.91
C THR A 287 -12.25 13.95 21.33
N ARG A 288 -13.33 14.51 21.89
CA ARG A 288 -13.94 14.01 23.13
C ARG A 288 -14.74 12.74 22.88
N ALA A 289 -14.87 11.92 23.92
CA ALA A 289 -15.50 10.61 23.85
C ALA A 289 -16.91 10.65 23.25
N GLU A 290 -17.76 11.60 23.66
CA GLU A 290 -19.14 11.74 23.18
C GLU A 290 -19.23 12.04 21.67
N PHE A 291 -18.32 12.85 21.13
CA PHE A 291 -18.28 13.18 19.70
C PHE A 291 -17.66 12.05 18.87
N ILE A 292 -16.63 11.38 19.42
CA ILE A 292 -16.06 10.17 18.80
C ILE A 292 -17.15 9.10 18.72
N LEU A 293 -17.88 8.85 19.80
CA LEU A 293 -18.95 7.86 19.88
C LEU A 293 -20.00 8.09 18.80
N HIS A 294 -20.49 9.33 18.68
CA HIS A 294 -21.48 9.69 17.67
C HIS A 294 -20.98 9.45 16.23
N ARG A 295 -19.67 9.63 15.99
CA ARG A 295 -19.08 9.40 14.67
C ARG A 295 -18.93 7.90 14.37
N ILE A 296 -18.41 7.12 15.33
CA ILE A 296 -18.12 5.70 15.11
C ILE A 296 -19.37 4.83 15.16
N GLN A 297 -20.47 5.28 15.78
CA GLN A 297 -21.72 4.50 15.90
C GLN A 297 -22.27 4.03 14.55
N LYS A 298 -21.96 4.75 13.46
CA LYS A 298 -22.37 4.40 12.10
C LYS A 298 -21.64 3.19 11.51
N TRP A 299 -20.46 2.85 12.03
CA TRP A 299 -19.55 1.88 11.41
C TRP A 299 -19.10 0.78 12.37
N VAL A 300 -19.01 1.09 13.66
CA VAL A 300 -18.65 0.15 14.73
C VAL A 300 -19.94 -0.30 15.40
N PRO A 301 -20.32 -1.59 15.37
CA PRO A 301 -21.43 -2.14 16.14
C PRO A 301 -21.29 -1.96 17.66
N SER A 302 -22.41 -2.00 18.39
CA SER A 302 -22.38 -2.01 19.87
C SER A 302 -21.88 -3.35 20.40
N GLY A 303 -21.22 -3.36 21.57
CA GLY A 303 -20.59 -4.55 22.15
C GLY A 303 -19.27 -5.02 21.49
N ARG A 304 -18.76 -4.33 20.46
CA ARG A 304 -17.44 -4.62 19.89
C ARG A 304 -16.31 -3.98 20.69
N THR A 305 -15.20 -4.70 20.82
CA THR A 305 -13.97 -4.20 21.43
C THR A 305 -13.37 -3.09 20.58
N LEU A 306 -13.16 -1.90 21.15
CA LEU A 306 -12.54 -0.76 20.47
C LEU A 306 -11.15 -0.46 21.05
N PHE A 307 -10.09 -0.70 20.27
CA PHE A 307 -8.74 -0.28 20.62
C PHE A 307 -8.48 1.17 20.21
N ILE A 308 -7.92 1.96 21.12
CA ILE A 308 -7.67 3.39 20.89
C ILE A 308 -6.17 3.65 21.01
N ALA A 309 -5.54 3.95 19.88
CA ALA A 309 -4.20 4.52 19.87
C ALA A 309 -4.32 6.05 20.02
N SER A 310 -3.66 6.65 21.00
CA SER A 310 -3.68 8.10 21.16
C SER A 310 -2.39 8.63 21.80
N ASN A 311 -2.10 9.90 21.54
CA ASN A 311 -1.06 10.67 22.22
C ASN A 311 -1.64 11.65 23.27
N GLU A 312 -2.89 11.45 23.68
CA GLU A 312 -3.47 12.08 24.86
C GLU A 312 -2.70 11.63 26.11
N ARG A 313 -2.36 12.58 26.98
CA ARG A 313 -1.55 12.35 28.17
C ARG A 313 -2.38 12.02 29.39
N THR A 314 -3.64 12.45 29.42
CA THR A 314 -4.54 12.21 30.56
C THR A 314 -4.97 10.73 30.58
N PRO A 315 -4.59 9.95 31.60
CA PRO A 315 -5.03 8.56 31.73
C PRO A 315 -6.56 8.49 31.83
N GLY A 316 -7.16 7.49 31.19
CA GLY A 316 -8.61 7.31 31.21
C GLY A 316 -9.43 8.38 30.49
N PHE A 317 -8.80 9.28 29.72
CA PHE A 317 -9.52 10.32 28.97
C PHE A 317 -10.63 9.74 28.06
N PHE A 318 -10.38 8.56 27.48
CA PHE A 318 -11.32 7.87 26.62
C PHE A 318 -12.20 6.84 27.35
N SER A 319 -12.10 6.72 28.68
CA SER A 319 -12.94 5.78 29.45
C SER A 319 -14.44 5.95 29.19
N PRO A 320 -15.02 7.14 28.92
CA PRO A 320 -16.45 7.22 28.60
C PRO A 320 -16.86 6.47 27.33
N LEU A 321 -15.92 6.07 26.46
CA LEU A 321 -16.20 5.19 25.31
C LEU A 321 -16.46 3.73 25.71
N SER A 322 -16.14 3.32 26.94
CA SER A 322 -16.36 1.95 27.44
C SER A 322 -17.81 1.68 27.84
N VAL A 323 -18.68 2.68 27.83
CA VAL A 323 -20.10 2.57 28.25
C VAL A 323 -20.95 1.87 27.18
N ARG A 324 -20.35 1.46 26.05
CA ARG A 324 -21.04 0.96 24.85
C ARG A 324 -21.12 -0.56 24.76
#